data_AF-A0A497I0X8-F1
#
_entry.id   AF-A0A497I0X8-F1
#
_cell.length_a   1.000
_cell.length_b   1.000
_cell.length_c   1.000
_cell.angle_alpha   90.00
_cell.angle_beta   90.00
_cell.angle_gamma   90.00
#
_symmetry.space_group_name_H-M   'P 1'
#
loop_
_entity.id
_entity.type
_entity.pdbx_description
1 polymer ?
#
loop_
_entity_poly.entity_id
_entity_poly.type
_entity_poly.pdbx_seq_one_letter_code
_entity_poly.pdbx_strand_id
1 'polypeptide(L)' 'MIPQVLVFLLTYKCNFHCAHCSVEGSNEKEESLGKKYIKRALDNTERIPTFKVVSFTGGEPTL' A
#
# COMPACT_ATOMS: atom_id res chain seq x y z
N MET A 1 -9.70 -9.41 -17.53
CA MET A 1 -8.37 -9.37 -16.89
C MET A 1 -8.55 -9.85 -15.45
N ILE A 2 -7.88 -10.92 -15.03
CA ILE A 2 -8.01 -11.48 -13.67
C ILE A 2 -6.91 -10.86 -12.79
N PRO A 3 -7.23 -10.28 -11.63
CA PRO A 3 -6.23 -9.60 -10.80
C PRO A 3 -5.16 -10.59 -10.33
N GLN A 4 -3.89 -10.19 -10.47
CA GLN A 4 -2.71 -10.98 -10.05
C GLN A 4 -1.95 -10.34 -8.89
N VAL A 5 -2.15 -9.04 -8.65
CA VAL A 5 -1.38 -8.25 -7.67
C VAL A 5 -2.33 -7.59 -6.68
N LEU A 6 -2.07 -7.76 -5.39
CA LEU A 6 -2.70 -7.00 -4.32
C LEU A 6 -1.76 -5.86 -3.91
N VAL A 7 -2.21 -4.62 -4.06
CA VAL A 7 -1.43 -3.43 -3.71
C VAL A 7 -2.01 -2.79 -2.46
N PHE A 8 -1.18 -2.58 -1.45
CA PHE A 8 -1.51 -1.81 -0.25
C PHE A 8 -0.87 -0.43 -0.34
N LEU A 9 -1.70 0.60 -0.35
CA LEU A 9 -1.26 1.97 -0.08
C LEU A 9 -1.17 2.14 1.45
N LEU A 10 0.03 1.95 2.00
CA LEU A 10 0.24 1.86 3.45
C LEU A 10 0.14 3.21 4.14
N THR A 11 0.67 4.25 3.51
CA THR A 11 0.79 5.58 4.08
C THR A 11 1.02 6.57 2.96
N TYR A 12 0.73 7.85 3.18
CA TYR A 12 1.25 8.92 2.33
C TYR A 12 2.50 9.60 2.92
N LYS A 13 2.90 9.19 4.14
CA LYS A 13 4.13 9.66 4.79
C LYS A 13 5.34 9.21 3.99
N CYS A 14 6.22 10.15 3.68
CA CYS A 14 7.45 9.89 2.95
C CYS A 14 8.54 10.84 3.44
N ASN A 15 9.78 10.36 3.55
CA ASN A 15 10.93 11.18 3.88
C ASN A 15 11.39 12.09 2.73
N PHE A 16 10.80 11.96 1.54
CA PHE A 16 11.03 12.81 0.38
C PHE A 16 9.72 13.40 -0.16
N HIS A 17 9.82 14.55 -0.82
CA HIS A 17 8.71 15.17 -1.56
C HIS A 17 9.10 15.36 -3.03
N CYS A 18 9.09 14.26 -3.79
CA CYS A 18 9.58 14.23 -5.17
C CYS A 18 8.65 15.01 -6.10
N ALA A 19 9.19 15.86 -6.97
CA ALA A 19 8.42 16.68 -7.92
C ALA A 19 7.53 15.88 -8.90
N HIS A 20 7.83 14.60 -9.11
CA HIS A 20 7.09 13.69 -9.99
C HIS A 20 6.28 12.62 -9.21
N CYS A 21 6.13 12.78 -7.88
CA CYS A 21 5.44 11.79 -7.05
C CYS A 21 3.95 11.77 -7.39
N SER A 22 3.46 10.63 -7.92
CA SER A 22 2.05 10.48 -8.31
C SER A 22 1.06 10.45 -7.15
N VAL A 23 1.54 10.32 -5.91
CA VAL A 23 0.73 10.26 -4.69
C VAL A 23 1.04 11.39 -3.70
N GLU A 24 1.86 12.37 -4.13
CA GLU A 24 2.24 13.54 -3.34
C GLU A 24 2.72 13.21 -1.92
N GLY A 25 3.51 12.13 -1.80
CA GLY A 25 4.10 11.71 -0.54
C GLY A 25 4.98 12.82 0.06
N SER A 26 4.90 12.99 1.37
CA SER A 26 5.74 13.96 2.11
C SER A 26 5.76 13.63 3.60
N ASN A 27 6.62 14.32 4.36
CA ASN A 27 6.74 14.10 5.80
C ASN A 27 5.61 14.78 6.61
N GLU A 28 4.76 15.57 5.95
CA GLU A 28 3.60 16.23 6.58
C GLU A 28 2.35 15.34 6.58
N LYS A 29 2.38 14.25 5.81
CA LYS A 29 1.29 13.26 5.78
C LYS A 29 1.43 12.32 6.96
N GLU A 30 0.31 12.01 7.61
CA GLU A 30 0.26 11.12 8.79
C GLU A 30 -0.77 10.00 8.61
N GLU A 31 -1.52 10.01 7.50
CA GLU A 31 -2.51 9.00 7.19
C GLU A 31 -1.83 7.66 6.92
N SER A 32 -2.25 6.63 7.68
CA SER A 32 -1.76 5.27 7.53
C SER A 32 -2.90 4.27 7.49
N LEU A 33 -2.72 3.22 6.69
CA LEU A 33 -3.62 2.10 6.62
C LEU A 33 -3.46 1.23 7.87
N GLY A 34 -4.51 1.16 8.68
CA GLY A 34 -4.49 0.39 9.91
C GLY A 34 -4.20 -1.11 9.67
N LYS A 35 -3.28 -1.68 10.48
CA LYS A 35 -2.85 -3.10 10.40
C LYS A 35 -4.01 -4.10 10.35
N LYS A 36 -5.13 -3.81 11.02
CA LYS A 36 -6.34 -4.65 11.01
C LYS A 36 -6.94 -4.83 9.60
N TYR A 37 -6.86 -3.79 8.75
CA TYR A 37 -7.37 -3.85 7.38
C TYR A 37 -6.42 -4.62 6.46
N ILE A 38 -5.11 -4.43 6.62
CA ILE A 38 -4.09 -5.20 5.89
C ILE A 38 -4.24 -6.68 6.20
N LYS A 39 -4.29 -7.04 7.50
CA LYS A 39 -4.49 -8.43 7.92
C LYS A 39 -5.78 -8.99 7.33
N ARG A 40 -6.90 -8.28 7.47
CA ARG A 40 -8.18 -8.72 6.91
C ARG A 40 -8.09 -8.95 5.40
N ALA A 41 -7.43 -8.07 4.64
CA ALA A 41 -7.27 -8.25 3.21
C ALA A 41 -6.43 -9.48 2.87
N LEU A 42 -5.30 -9.68 3.56
CA LEU A 42 -4.44 -10.86 3.42
C LEU A 42 -5.19 -12.16 3.78
N ASP A 43 -5.93 -12.19 4.88
CA ASP A 43 -6.74 -13.37 5.27
C ASP A 43 -7.80 -13.71 4.20
N ASN A 44 -8.23 -12.72 3.39
CA ASN A 44 -9.20 -12.94 2.32
C ASN A 44 -8.56 -13.29 0.97
N THR A 45 -7.22 -13.25 0.81
CA THR A 45 -6.59 -13.58 -0.48
C THR A 45 -6.74 -15.06 -0.85
N GLU A 46 -6.91 -15.95 0.13
CA GLU A 46 -7.18 -17.37 -0.11
C GLU A 46 -8.44 -17.59 -0.96
N ARG A 47 -9.40 -16.67 -0.91
CA ARG A 47 -10.65 -16.72 -1.70
C ARG A 47 -10.44 -16.31 -3.15
N ILE A 48 -9.28 -15.73 -3.47
CA ILE A 48 -8.93 -15.21 -4.78
C ILE A 48 -7.55 -15.79 -5.15
N PRO A 49 -7.49 -17.06 -5.57
CA PRO A 49 -6.23 -17.81 -5.78
C PRO A 49 -5.36 -17.25 -6.92
N THR A 50 -5.85 -16.22 -7.62
CA THR A 50 -5.16 -15.59 -8.73
C THR A 50 -4.16 -14.53 -8.26
N PHE A 51 -4.25 -14.07 -7.01
CA PHE A 51 -3.21 -13.20 -6.44
C PHE A 51 -1.90 -13.97 -6.25
N LYS A 52 -0.82 -13.44 -6.81
CA LYS A 52 0.54 -14.00 -6.75
C LYS A 52 1.55 -13.07 -6.12
N VAL A 53 1.23 -11.77 -6.07
CA VAL A 53 2.13 -10.72 -5.61
C VAL A 53 1.39 -9.82 -4.64
N VAL A 54 2.05 -9.50 -3.52
CA VAL A 54 1.64 -8.43 -2.61
C VAL A 54 2.66 -7.31 -2.72
N SER A 55 2.19 -6.10 -2.99
CA SER A 55 3.02 -4.89 -3.08
C SER A 55 2.61 -3.90 -1.99
N PHE A 56 3.59 -3.44 -1.21
CA PHE A 56 3.42 -2.37 -0.25
C PHE A 56 3.98 -1.08 -0.86
N THR A 57 3.15 -0.05 -0.93
CA THR A 57 3.47 1.23 -1.57
C THR A 57 2.72 2.38 -0.89
N GLY A 58 2.71 3.55 -1.52
CA GLY A 58 2.22 4.81 -0.94
C GLY A 58 3.31 5.86 -0.98
N GLY A 59 3.59 6.49 0.15
CA GLY A 59 4.83 7.23 0.39
C GLY A 59 6.01 6.28 0.53
N GLU A 60 6.63 6.24 1.69
CA GLU A 60 7.72 5.31 2.00
C GLU A 60 7.21 4.16 2.89
N PRO A 61 7.10 2.92 2.38
CA PRO A 61 6.54 1.77 3.12
C PRO A 61 7.30 1.37 4.39
N THR A 62 8.56 1.79 4.53
CA THR A 62 9.40 1.46 5.69
C THR A 62 9.28 2.44 6.87
N LEU A 63 8.52 3.55 6.71
CA LEU A 63 8.18 4.51 7.76
C LEU A 63 6.89 4.11 8.49
#